data_AF-A0A427TPS5-F1
#
_entry.id   AF-A0A427TPS5-F1
#
_cell.length_a   1.000
_cell.length_b   1.000
_cell.length_c   1.000
_cell.angle_alpha   90.00
_cell.angle_beta   90.00
_cell.angle_gamma   90.00
#
_symmetry.space_group_name_H-M   'P 1'
#
loop_
_entity.id
_entity.type
_entity.pdbx_description
1 polymer ?
#
loop_
_entity_poly.entity_id
_entity_poly.type
_entity_poly.pdbx_seq_one_letter_code
_entity_poly.pdbx_strand_id
1 'polypeptide(L)'
;MKVVYGLMINSGDADEMLWDHGVWETEEAAKEYIENEMSSVTGIWVGELKVNDSIPEAAEDPSEVMIECDLCAVEYNREDVNTDDYDERVCINCEPGYKETMNIA
;
A
#
# COMPACT_ATOMS: atom_id res chain seq x y z
N MET A 1 5.56 -5.43 -13.16
CA MET A 1 6.88 -5.51 -12.48
C MET A 1 7.75 -4.51 -13.18
N LYS A 2 8.10 -3.46 -12.46
CA LYS A 2 8.86 -2.33 -12.98
C LYS A 2 10.29 -2.43 -12.48
N VAL A 3 11.22 -2.05 -13.35
CA VAL A 3 12.62 -1.86 -12.97
C VAL A 3 12.79 -0.40 -12.57
N VAL A 4 13.32 -0.19 -11.37
CA VAL A 4 13.72 1.12 -10.85
C VAL A 4 15.14 1.02 -10.32
N TYR A 5 15.77 2.16 -10.05
CA TYR A 5 17.14 2.26 -9.61
C TYR A 5 17.19 2.89 -8.23
N GLY A 6 17.96 2.32 -7.32
CA GLY A 6 18.14 2.82 -5.95
C GLY A 6 19.61 3.01 -5.61
N LEU A 7 19.87 3.73 -4.52
CA LEU A 7 21.21 3.89 -3.98
C LEU A 7 21.53 2.71 -3.06
N MET A 8 22.67 2.08 -3.31
CA MET A 8 23.15 0.90 -2.59
C MET A 8 24.40 1.25 -1.79
N ILE A 9 24.56 0.62 -0.64
CA ILE A 9 25.74 0.70 0.22
C ILE A 9 26.14 -0.71 0.67
N ASN A 10 27.43 -0.90 0.91
CA ASN A 10 27.89 -2.14 1.53
C ASN A 10 27.74 -2.04 3.06
N SER A 11 26.86 -2.86 3.61
CA SER A 11 26.57 -2.94 5.05
C SER A 11 27.25 -4.17 5.65
N GLY A 12 28.58 -4.28 5.45
CA GLY A 12 29.38 -5.40 5.90
C GLY A 12 29.21 -6.64 5.03
N ASP A 13 28.24 -7.48 5.37
CA ASP A 13 28.05 -8.81 4.73
C ASP A 13 27.03 -8.79 3.58
N ALA A 14 26.35 -7.67 3.36
CA ALA A 14 25.34 -7.53 2.32
C ALA A 14 25.32 -6.12 1.72
N ASP A 15 24.85 -6.06 0.48
CA ASP A 15 24.52 -4.80 -0.17
C ASP A 15 23.10 -4.40 0.24
N GLU A 16 22.97 -3.23 0.85
CA GLU A 16 21.71 -2.69 1.36
C GLU A 16 21.31 -1.44 0.58
N MET A 17 20.01 -1.24 0.44
CA MET A 17 19.43 -0.10 -0.25
C MET A 17 19.11 1.03 0.73
N LEU A 18 19.45 2.27 0.37
CA LEU A 18 19.19 3.47 1.15
C LEU A 18 17.77 4.01 0.87
N TRP A 19 16.77 3.42 1.52
CA TRP A 19 15.35 3.71 1.27
C TRP A 19 14.95 5.17 1.48
N ASP A 20 15.64 5.88 2.38
CA ASP A 20 15.36 7.27 2.71
C ASP A 20 15.63 8.25 1.55
N HIS A 21 16.45 7.88 0.58
CA HIS A 21 16.77 8.72 -0.59
C HIS A 21 15.83 8.49 -1.78
N GLY A 22 14.98 7.45 -1.72
CA GLY A 22 14.02 7.13 -2.77
C GLY A 22 14.56 6.25 -3.90
N VAL A 23 13.81 6.20 -5.00
CA VAL A 23 14.09 5.40 -6.21
C VAL A 23 13.88 6.24 -7.46
N TRP A 24 14.62 5.92 -8.52
CA TRP A 24 14.59 6.61 -9.81
C TRP A 24 14.15 5.67 -10.93
N GLU A 25 13.54 6.24 -11.97
CA GLU A 25 13.13 5.47 -13.16
C GLU A 25 14.30 5.11 -14.06
N THR A 26 15.42 5.82 -13.97
CA THR A 26 16.61 5.60 -14.79
C THR A 26 17.87 5.54 -13.94
N GLU A 27 18.87 4.78 -14.40
CA GLU A 27 20.16 4.66 -13.74
C GLU A 27 20.90 6.00 -13.71
N GLU A 28 20.77 6.78 -14.78
CA GLU A 28 21.41 8.08 -14.95
C GLU A 28 20.92 9.09 -13.91
N ALA A 29 19.61 9.12 -13.63
CA ALA A 29 19.06 10.05 -12.64
C ALA A 29 19.52 9.72 -11.22
N ALA A 30 19.67 8.43 -10.89
CA ALA A 30 20.24 8.00 -9.62
C ALA A 30 21.73 8.36 -9.52
N LYS A 31 22.50 8.21 -10.60
CA LYS A 31 23.92 8.61 -10.64
C LYS A 31 24.07 10.12 -10.49
N GLU A 32 23.27 10.90 -11.20
CA GLU A 32 23.27 12.35 -11.11
C GLU A 32 22.98 12.82 -9.67
N TYR A 33 22.08 12.14 -8.95
CA TYR A 33 21.85 12.41 -7.53
C TYR A 33 23.09 12.17 -6.67
N ILE A 34 23.80 11.05 -6.87
CA ILE A 34 25.06 10.78 -6.14
C ILE A 34 26.08 11.89 -6.43
N GLU A 35 26.25 12.27 -7.69
CA GLU A 35 27.23 13.27 -8.13
C GLU A 35 26.91 14.68 -7.61
N ASN A 36 25.64 15.07 -7.56
CA ASN A 36 25.25 16.42 -7.16
C ASN A 36 25.06 16.55 -5.65
N GLU A 37 24.37 15.60 -5.02
CA GLU A 37 23.93 15.71 -3.63
C GLU A 37 24.83 14.93 -2.65
N MET A 38 25.53 13.89 -3.12
CA MET A 38 26.32 12.99 -2.28
C MET A 38 27.78 12.88 -2.72
N SER A 39 28.30 13.87 -3.44
CA SER A 39 29.67 13.86 -4.00
C SER A 39 30.79 13.62 -2.99
N SER A 40 30.57 13.95 -1.72
CA SER A 40 31.54 13.75 -0.63
C SER A 40 31.43 12.37 0.04
N VAL A 41 30.38 11.60 -0.26
CA VAL A 41 30.12 10.28 0.31
C VAL A 41 30.72 9.21 -0.61
N THR A 42 31.43 8.26 -0.03
CA THR A 42 32.07 7.17 -0.76
C THR A 42 31.44 5.84 -0.40
N GLY A 43 31.51 4.86 -1.31
CA GLY A 43 30.93 3.53 -1.08
C GLY A 43 29.43 3.44 -1.36
N ILE A 44 28.84 4.44 -2.03
CA ILE A 44 27.48 4.39 -2.56
C ILE A 44 27.54 4.15 -4.07
N TRP A 45 26.66 3.29 -4.59
CA TRP A 45 26.51 3.04 -6.02
C TRP A 45 25.04 2.85 -6.40
N VAL A 46 24.74 2.83 -7.70
CA VAL A 46 23.38 2.60 -8.19
C VAL A 46 23.14 1.11 -8.40
N GLY A 47 22.02 0.60 -7.88
CA GLY A 47 21.58 -0.78 -8.05
C GLY A 47 20.19 -0.90 -8.68
N GLU A 48 19.98 -1.98 -9.44
CA GLU A 48 18.68 -2.31 -10.03
C GLU A 48 17.75 -2.93 -8.98
N LEU A 49 16.51 -2.43 -8.92
CA LEU A 49 15.45 -2.93 -8.05
C LEU A 49 14.27 -3.37 -8.90
N LYS A 50 13.78 -4.58 -8.66
CA LYS A 50 12.55 -5.09 -9.25
C LYS A 50 11.42 -4.84 -8.27
N VAL A 51 10.58 -3.86 -8.58
CA VAL A 51 9.40 -3.54 -7.78
C VAL A 51 8.15 -4.08 -8.47
N ASN A 52 7.18 -4.53 -7.68
CA ASN A 52 5.85 -4.72 -8.20
C ASN A 52 5.31 -3.34 -8.58
N ASP A 53 4.72 -3.23 -9.77
CA ASP A 53 3.95 -2.02 -10.07
C ASP A 53 2.82 -1.91 -9.04
N SER A 54 2.41 -0.68 -8.75
CA SER A 54 1.08 -0.45 -8.21
C SER A 54 0.08 -1.19 -9.10
N ILE A 55 -0.93 -1.84 -8.49
CA ILE A 55 -2.02 -2.42 -9.26
C ILE A 55 -2.55 -1.29 -10.16
N PRO A 56 -2.59 -1.48 -11.49
CA PRO A 56 -3.10 -0.43 -12.38
C PRO A 56 -4.49 -0.01 -11.91
N GLU A 57 -4.82 1.28 -11.88
CA GLU A 57 -6.19 1.73 -11.56
C GLU A 57 -7.24 1.06 -12.46
N ALA A 58 -6.86 0.68 -13.68
CA ALA A 58 -7.71 -0.07 -14.61
C ALA A 58 -7.95 -1.54 -14.21
N ALA A 59 -7.22 -2.05 -13.23
CA ALA A 59 -7.40 -3.36 -12.61
C ALA A 59 -8.11 -3.27 -11.24
N GLU A 60 -8.30 -2.06 -10.69
CA GLU A 60 -9.35 -1.84 -9.70
C GLU A 60 -10.68 -1.94 -10.46
N ASP A 61 -11.59 -2.80 -9.99
CA ASP A 61 -12.92 -2.86 -10.57
C ASP A 61 -13.71 -1.65 -10.03
N PRO A 62 -13.97 -0.60 -10.83
CA PRO A 62 -14.69 0.58 -10.37
C PRO A 62 -16.16 0.27 -10.05
N SER A 63 -16.62 -0.96 -10.34
CA SER A 63 -17.96 -1.43 -9.99
C SER A 63 -18.05 -2.07 -8.60
N GLU A 64 -16.93 -2.27 -7.90
CA GLU A 64 -16.95 -2.67 -6.49
C GLU A 64 -17.42 -1.49 -5.63
N VAL A 65 -18.75 -1.40 -5.51
CA VAL A 65 -19.41 -0.41 -4.63
C VAL A 65 -19.15 -0.80 -3.19
N MET A 66 -18.29 -0.05 -2.53
CA MET A 66 -18.11 -0.12 -1.09
C MET A 66 -19.40 0.33 -0.39
N ILE A 67 -19.78 -0.39 0.66
CA ILE A 67 -20.98 -0.10 1.45
C ILE A 67 -20.56 0.37 2.84
N GLU A 68 -21.04 1.55 3.22
CA GLU A 68 -20.85 2.08 4.57
C GLU A 68 -21.75 1.34 5.57
N CYS A 69 -21.15 0.91 6.69
CA CYS A 69 -21.87 0.37 7.83
C CYS A 69 -22.57 1.48 8.61
N ASP A 70 -23.87 1.34 8.85
CA ASP A 70 -24.68 2.35 9.53
C ASP A 70 -24.35 2.49 11.04
N LEU A 71 -23.61 1.54 11.61
CA LEU A 71 -23.23 1.54 13.03
C LEU A 71 -21.85 2.14 13.32
N CYS A 72 -20.88 1.93 12.43
CA CYS A 72 -19.50 2.40 12.63
C CYS A 72 -19.02 3.42 11.60
N ALA A 73 -19.82 3.71 10.57
CA ALA A 73 -19.49 4.62 9.47
C ALA A 73 -18.17 4.29 8.74
N VAL A 74 -17.80 3.00 8.71
CA VAL A 74 -16.67 2.49 7.94
C VAL A 74 -17.18 1.81 6.68
N GLU A 75 -16.49 2.01 5.56
CA GLU A 75 -16.77 1.40 4.27
C GLU A 75 -16.16 -0.01 4.20
N TYR A 76 -16.97 -0.97 3.75
CA TYR A 76 -16.60 -2.38 3.57
C TYR A 76 -16.99 -2.87 2.18
N ASN A 77 -16.43 -4.00 1.77
CA ASN A 77 -16.93 -4.72 0.60
C ASN A 77 -18.38 -5.13 0.84
N ARG A 78 -19.20 -5.18 -0.22
CA ARG A 78 -20.60 -5.63 -0.14
C ARG A 78 -20.74 -6.99 0.57
N GLU A 79 -19.84 -7.93 0.31
CA GLU A 79 -19.86 -9.28 0.91
C GLU A 79 -19.62 -9.28 2.44
N ASP A 80 -19.06 -8.19 2.98
CA ASP A 80 -18.75 -8.04 4.41
C ASP A 80 -19.83 -7.22 5.16
N VAL A 81 -20.90 -6.80 4.46
CA VAL A 81 -22.01 -6.03 5.01
C VAL A 81 -23.31 -6.78 4.80
N ASN A 82 -24.01 -7.07 5.89
CA ASN A 82 -25.36 -7.61 5.81
C ASN A 82 -26.33 -6.48 5.41
N THR A 83 -26.97 -6.62 4.26
CA THR A 83 -27.96 -5.69 3.71
C THR A 83 -29.34 -6.29 3.53
N ASP A 84 -29.50 -7.58 3.85
CA ASP A 84 -30.72 -8.35 3.55
C ASP A 84 -31.45 -8.80 4.81
N ASP A 85 -30.73 -9.09 5.90
CA ASP A 85 -31.32 -9.62 7.14
C ASP A 85 -31.77 -8.51 8.12
N TYR A 86 -31.32 -7.27 7.93
CA TYR A 86 -31.59 -6.13 8.80
C TYR A 86 -32.02 -4.89 8.01
N ASP A 87 -32.76 -3.99 8.67
CA ASP A 87 -33.13 -2.69 8.09
C ASP A 87 -31.92 -1.76 7.97
N GLU A 88 -30.93 -1.90 8.86
CA GLU A 88 -29.64 -1.22 8.81
C GLU A 88 -28.57 -2.07 8.12
N ARG A 89 -27.65 -1.42 7.40
CA ARG A 89 -26.48 -2.04 6.78
C ARG A 89 -25.44 -2.28 7.86
N VAL A 90 -25.28 -3.53 8.28
CA VAL A 90 -24.42 -3.89 9.41
C VAL A 90 -23.23 -4.71 8.94
N CYS A 91 -22.01 -4.22 9.17
CA CYS A 91 -20.81 -4.97 8.84
C CYS A 91 -20.61 -6.18 9.76
N ILE A 92 -19.87 -7.17 9.29
CA ILE A 92 -19.53 -8.41 10.02
C ILE A 92 -18.95 -8.17 11.43
N ASN A 93 -18.29 -7.03 11.65
CA ASN A 93 -17.70 -6.69 12.95
C ASN A 93 -18.72 -6.11 13.94
N CYS A 94 -19.72 -5.38 13.45
CA CYS A 94 -20.77 -4.82 14.28
C CYS A 94 -21.94 -5.79 14.48
N GLU A 95 -22.11 -6.76 13.58
CA GLU A 95 -23.20 -7.73 13.59
C GLU A 95 -23.34 -8.50 14.92
N PRO A 96 -22.27 -8.98 15.58
CA PRO A 96 -22.40 -9.69 16.85
C PRO A 96 -23.05 -8.85 17.94
N GLY A 97 -22.63 -7.59 18.09
CA GLY A 97 -23.21 -6.67 19.08
C GLY A 97 -24.63 -6.26 18.70
N TYR A 98 -24.92 -6.09 17.41
CA TYR A 98 -26.25 -5.77 16.93
C TYR A 98 -27.25 -6.90 17.22
N LYS A 99 -26.89 -8.16 16.95
CA LYS A 99 -27.69 -9.36 17.29
C LYS A 99 -28.00 -9.47 18.78
N GLU A 100 -27.05 -9.12 19.64
CA GLU A 100 -27.28 -9.10 21.09
C GLU A 100 -28.36 -8.07 21.47
N THR A 101 -28.34 -6.89 20.87
CA THR A 101 -29.35 -5.85 21.15
C THR A 101 -30.75 -6.20 20.65
N MET A 102 -30.87 -6.88 19.51
CA MET A 102 -32.17 -7.33 18.98
C MET A 102 -32.77 -8.49 19.80
N ASN A 103 -31.95 -9.37 20.38
CA ASN A 103 -32.41 -10.48 21.22
C ASN A 103 -32.86 -10.03 22.64
N ILE A 104 -32.69 -8.75 22.98
CA ILE A 104 -33.10 -8.16 24.26
C ILE A 104 -34.42 -7.37 24.11
N ALA A 105 -34.99 -7.27 22.91
CA ALA A 105 -36.26 -6.58 22.61
C ALA A 105 -37.48 -7.51 22.69
#